data_AF-A0A4S2AB24-F1
#
_entry.id   AF-A0A4S2AB24-F1
#
_cell.length_a   1.000
_cell.length_b   1.000
_cell.length_c   1.000
_cell.angle_alpha   90.00
_cell.angle_beta   90.00
_cell.angle_gamma   90.00
#
_symmetry.space_group_name_H-M   'P 1'
#
loop_
_entity.id
_entity.type
_entity.pdbx_description
1 polymer ?
#
loop_
_entity_poly.entity_id
_entity_poly.type
_entity_poly.pdbx_seq_one_letter_code
_entity_poly.pdbx_strand_id
1 'polypeptide(L)'
;MLRGILSAGICLLFLLSGCTSDEDRRIEEVLDFAGDNSGELKQVLSHYERQGDGLKLKAARFLIANMEDKYAYDIPDWGAIHDTLRAIKRTGRGENRWKQINYKILPKVYDAQVMTADYLIENIDLAFDAWRQRPWGRHYSFEDFCEYILPYRIGDEPLERWRKEYMERSVFLLDSLYRGTDVIGAADAMQCYANNAGYQYNVDFDLPHYGAPFLRECWMGTCREYADFIIYLFRSAGIPIASDHLKFSPGVNLSHSWVSVQDTTGRFVPIEFETSEARRDWKNLRSKGKVYRSCFSRLEKPIFNGNRYERDVTADYFGENRMLVPVREKREGFIAVHSFSAGWVPIGSYRMGGGCASVENVEPGVILMPVVPDENGKLRENGFAFRWEGDKVSVFKPDMVRRERVRLFRKYPLTNNLLGHLYRMNGLRVEGSDCSDFADAETLAVMRDSSLCLKRYVRMRSGKRYRYVRLLPPAGCVLDFAGLRLYADTAFTAEVDYRRAIASVPVSPKKSLGIESLMDDDNLTFYYTSVKDAPLVLDFGRPVSLGGMLLVPHNDDNYVVKGECYELFYQNGTEGWVSLGRKIAEGDVVEFDFVPSNALLKLHNCTKGREEQVFLWENGMQWFVAHLRW
;
A
#
# COMPACT_ATOMS: atom_id res chain seq x y z
N MET A 1 -4.64 85.18 3.48
CA MET A 1 -3.38 84.40 3.55
C MET A 1 -3.54 83.32 4.61
N LEU A 2 -3.14 82.10 4.29
CA LEU A 2 -3.10 80.89 5.14
C LEU A 2 -4.44 80.35 5.68
N ARG A 3 -5.11 79.52 4.86
CA ARG A 3 -5.86 78.30 5.26
C ARG A 3 -6.49 77.69 4.00
N GLY A 4 -5.68 77.01 3.19
CA GLY A 4 -6.17 76.40 1.93
C GLY A 4 -5.21 75.44 1.25
N ILE A 5 -4.14 74.97 1.91
CA ILE A 5 -3.14 74.10 1.28
C ILE A 5 -2.90 72.78 2.05
N LEU A 6 -3.47 72.60 3.25
CA LEU A 6 -3.27 71.37 4.04
C LEU A 6 -4.30 70.24 3.82
N SER A 7 -5.20 70.39 2.85
CA SER A 7 -6.25 69.37 2.58
C SER A 7 -5.97 68.49 1.36
N ALA A 8 -4.92 68.79 0.58
CA ALA A 8 -4.55 68.01 -0.61
C ALA A 8 -3.41 67.00 -0.35
N GLY A 9 -2.76 67.05 0.81
CA GLY A 9 -1.59 66.22 1.14
C GLY A 9 -1.86 64.95 1.94
N ILE A 10 -3.09 64.71 2.40
CA ILE A 10 -3.43 63.54 3.26
C ILE A 10 -4.37 62.55 2.55
N CYS A 11 -5.01 62.94 1.44
CA CYS A 11 -5.77 62.01 0.60
C CYS A 11 -4.92 61.27 -0.46
N LEU A 12 -3.60 61.54 -0.54
CA LEU A 12 -2.68 60.89 -1.48
C LEU A 12 -1.80 59.80 -0.85
N LEU A 13 -2.01 59.47 0.43
CA LEU A 13 -1.25 58.45 1.18
C LEU A 13 -2.04 57.16 1.47
N PHE A 14 -3.30 57.08 1.04
CA PHE A 14 -4.14 55.87 1.17
C PHE A 14 -4.48 55.20 -0.17
N LEU A 15 -3.77 55.54 -1.25
CA LEU A 15 -3.97 54.98 -2.60
C LEU A 15 -2.76 54.17 -3.13
N LEU A 16 -1.81 53.81 -2.27
CA LEU A 16 -0.63 52.99 -2.61
C LEU A 16 -0.53 51.68 -1.82
N SER A 17 -1.62 51.20 -1.23
CA SER A 17 -1.73 49.75 -0.94
C SER A 17 -2.10 49.05 -2.24
N GLY A 18 -1.09 48.88 -3.11
CA GLY A 18 -1.21 48.02 -4.28
C GLY A 18 -1.73 46.66 -3.83
N CYS A 19 -2.66 46.08 -4.60
CA CYS A 19 -3.13 44.73 -4.37
C CYS A 19 -1.93 43.78 -4.53
N THR A 20 -1.20 43.50 -3.45
CA THR A 20 -0.22 42.41 -3.41
C THR A 20 -0.99 41.13 -3.69
N SER A 21 -0.55 40.38 -4.70
CA SER A 21 -1.15 39.07 -4.95
C SER A 21 -0.87 38.14 -3.77
N ASP A 22 -1.68 37.10 -3.58
CA ASP A 22 -1.41 36.09 -2.54
C ASP A 22 -0.04 35.41 -2.74
N GLU A 23 0.44 35.32 -3.98
CA GLU A 23 1.79 34.87 -4.31
C GLU A 23 2.86 35.84 -3.78
N ASP A 24 2.70 37.16 -3.99
CA ASP A 24 3.64 38.17 -3.49
C ASP A 24 3.76 38.10 -1.97
N ARG A 25 2.62 38.01 -1.27
CA ARG A 25 2.59 37.86 0.20
C ARG A 25 3.36 36.62 0.65
N ARG A 26 3.15 35.48 -0.02
CA ARG A 26 3.87 34.24 0.31
C ARG A 26 5.36 34.32 0.03
N ILE A 27 5.77 35.00 -1.03
CA ILE A 27 7.19 35.24 -1.32
C ILE A 27 7.79 36.08 -0.20
N GLU A 28 7.13 37.18 0.21
CA GLU A 28 7.59 38.01 1.33
C GLU A 28 7.73 37.19 2.63
N GLU A 29 6.74 36.38 2.96
CA GLU A 29 6.77 35.47 4.13
C GLU A 29 7.96 34.50 4.08
N VAL A 30 8.24 33.91 2.91
CA VAL A 30 9.38 33.01 2.72
C VAL A 30 10.71 33.74 2.81
N LEU A 31 10.80 34.96 2.26
CA LEU A 31 12.01 35.78 2.34
C LEU A 31 12.31 36.19 3.79
N ASP A 32 11.28 36.51 4.58
CA ASP A 32 11.42 36.79 6.00
C ASP A 32 11.83 35.53 6.78
N PHE A 33 11.20 34.39 6.49
CA PHE A 33 11.52 33.10 7.11
C PHE A 33 12.94 32.59 6.77
N ALA A 34 13.45 32.93 5.58
CA ALA A 34 14.80 32.59 5.15
C ALA A 34 15.90 33.28 5.98
N GLY A 35 15.59 34.41 6.63
CA GLY A 35 16.54 35.16 7.45
C GLY A 35 17.80 35.54 6.67
N ASP A 36 18.96 35.09 7.17
CA ASP A 36 20.28 35.36 6.57
C ASP A 36 20.40 34.85 5.13
N ASN A 37 19.63 33.82 4.75
CA ASN A 37 19.65 33.24 3.40
C ASN A 37 18.74 33.98 2.40
N SER A 38 17.99 35.00 2.82
CA SER A 38 17.08 35.74 1.94
C SER A 38 17.76 36.39 0.72
N GLY A 39 19.06 36.68 0.82
CA GLY A 39 19.87 37.21 -0.28
C GLY A 39 19.96 36.25 -1.47
N GLU A 40 20.15 34.96 -1.22
CA GLU A 40 20.22 33.92 -2.25
C GLU A 40 18.89 33.82 -3.02
N LEU A 41 17.75 33.83 -2.30
CA LEU A 41 16.41 33.75 -2.92
C LEU A 41 16.11 35.00 -3.78
N LYS A 42 16.48 36.20 -3.30
CA LYS A 42 16.34 37.45 -4.07
C LYS A 42 17.23 37.43 -5.32
N GLN A 43 18.43 36.87 -5.23
CA GLN A 43 19.33 36.73 -6.38
C GLN A 43 18.72 35.90 -7.51
N VAL A 44 17.93 34.86 -7.20
CA VAL A 44 17.20 34.08 -8.22
C VAL A 44 16.18 34.94 -8.96
N LEU A 45 15.38 35.72 -8.24
CA LEU A 45 14.39 36.62 -8.85
C LEU A 45 15.08 37.68 -9.73
N SER A 46 16.08 38.37 -9.18
CA SER A 46 16.85 39.38 -9.91
C SER A 46 17.66 38.81 -11.09
N HIS A 47 18.02 37.53 -11.06
CA HIS A 47 18.66 36.85 -12.19
C HIS A 47 17.73 36.82 -13.41
N TYR A 48 16.50 36.33 -13.24
CA TYR A 48 15.54 36.22 -14.35
C TYR A 48 14.90 37.55 -14.74
N GLU A 49 14.73 38.49 -13.80
CA GLU A 49 14.32 39.87 -14.11
C GLU A 49 15.32 40.55 -15.04
N ARG A 50 16.63 40.46 -14.74
CA ARG A 50 17.69 41.06 -15.57
C ARG A 50 17.80 40.43 -16.95
N GLN A 51 17.49 39.13 -17.08
CA GLN A 51 17.45 38.45 -18.38
C GLN A 51 16.19 38.78 -19.18
N GLY A 52 15.15 39.34 -18.55
CA GLY A 52 13.85 39.54 -19.18
C GLY A 52 13.09 38.24 -19.47
N ASP A 53 13.45 37.12 -18.82
CA ASP A 53 12.74 35.84 -18.99
C ASP A 53 11.53 35.78 -18.05
N GLY A 54 10.40 36.28 -18.53
CA GLY A 54 9.16 36.33 -17.75
C GLY A 54 8.61 34.96 -17.34
N LEU A 55 8.88 33.89 -18.10
CA LEU A 55 8.40 32.55 -17.75
C LEU A 55 9.28 31.92 -16.67
N LYS A 56 10.61 32.03 -16.77
CA LYS A 56 11.51 31.56 -15.72
C LYS A 56 11.37 32.37 -14.43
N LEU A 57 11.11 33.67 -14.53
CA LEU A 57 10.78 34.50 -13.36
C LEU A 57 9.51 34.00 -12.66
N LYS A 58 8.44 33.70 -13.40
CA LYS A 58 7.22 33.09 -12.83
C LYS A 58 7.50 31.74 -12.17
N ALA A 59 8.37 30.92 -12.76
CA ALA A 59 8.74 29.62 -12.20
C ALA A 59 9.53 29.77 -10.89
N ALA A 60 10.47 30.72 -10.84
CA ALA A 60 11.21 31.07 -9.63
C ALA A 60 10.27 31.55 -8.51
N ARG A 61 9.33 32.44 -8.85
CA ARG A 61 8.30 32.92 -7.93
C ARG A 61 7.43 31.80 -7.39
N PHE A 62 6.96 30.90 -8.25
CA PHE A 62 6.21 29.71 -7.85
C PHE A 62 7.00 28.83 -6.86
N LEU A 63 8.28 28.56 -7.13
CA LEU A 63 9.09 27.73 -6.24
C LEU A 63 9.30 28.40 -4.87
N ILE A 64 9.65 29.69 -4.85
CA ILE A 64 9.87 30.45 -3.62
C ILE A 64 8.58 30.57 -2.82
N ALA A 65 7.45 30.91 -3.44
CA ALA A 65 6.14 31.05 -2.78
C ALA A 65 5.62 29.76 -2.11
N ASN A 66 6.20 28.60 -2.44
CA ASN A 66 5.81 27.30 -1.90
C ASN A 66 6.95 26.63 -1.10
N MET A 67 8.00 27.37 -0.72
CA MET A 67 9.19 26.83 -0.08
C MET A 67 9.13 26.78 1.46
N GLU A 68 8.22 27.53 2.10
CA GLU A 68 8.17 27.74 3.56
C GLU A 68 8.26 26.42 4.37
N ASP A 69 7.46 25.41 3.98
CA ASP A 69 7.39 24.13 4.69
C ASP A 69 8.24 23.02 4.03
N LYS A 70 9.20 23.36 3.16
CA LYS A 70 10.07 22.37 2.52
C LYS A 70 11.34 22.21 3.33
N TYR A 71 11.63 20.99 3.77
CA TYR A 71 12.75 20.72 4.67
C TYR A 71 13.28 19.29 4.52
N ALA A 72 14.50 19.06 4.99
CA ALA A 72 15.04 17.74 5.29
C ALA A 72 15.17 17.55 6.81
N TYR A 73 15.23 16.30 7.27
CA TYR A 73 15.66 16.03 8.64
C TYR A 73 17.19 16.01 8.73
N ASP A 74 17.74 16.59 9.80
CA ASP A 74 19.17 16.50 10.13
C ASP A 74 19.46 15.13 10.74
N ILE A 75 19.75 14.15 9.88
CA ILE A 75 19.99 12.76 10.29
C ILE A 75 21.47 12.52 10.62
N PRO A 76 21.80 12.12 11.86
CA PRO A 76 23.16 11.70 12.19
C PRO A 76 23.60 10.48 11.35
N ASP A 77 24.83 10.51 10.87
CA ASP A 77 25.47 9.39 10.15
C ASP A 77 24.68 8.86 8.94
N TRP A 78 24.05 9.73 8.15
CA TRP A 78 23.32 9.36 6.92
C TRP A 78 24.13 8.45 5.98
N GLY A 79 25.44 8.69 5.87
CA GLY A 79 26.35 7.83 5.10
C GLY A 79 26.43 6.38 5.61
N ALA A 80 26.42 6.17 6.93
CA ALA A 80 26.45 4.82 7.52
C ALA A 80 25.12 4.08 7.32
N ILE A 81 24.00 4.80 7.29
CA ILE A 81 22.69 4.24 6.94
C ILE A 81 22.71 3.77 5.49
N HIS A 82 23.20 4.61 4.56
CA HIS A 82 23.37 4.25 3.16
C HIS A 82 24.27 3.01 2.97
N ASP A 83 25.38 2.92 3.69
CA ASP A 83 26.27 1.75 3.65
C ASP A 83 25.60 0.48 4.15
N THR A 84 24.77 0.61 5.19
CA THR A 84 23.96 -0.51 5.71
C THR A 84 22.95 -0.99 4.66
N LEU A 85 22.23 -0.09 4.01
CA LEU A 85 21.27 -0.42 2.96
C LEU A 85 21.97 -1.09 1.75
N ARG A 86 23.13 -0.58 1.34
CA ARG A 86 23.97 -1.22 0.29
C ARG A 86 24.40 -2.63 0.69
N ALA A 87 24.80 -2.84 1.94
CA ALA A 87 25.18 -4.15 2.44
C ALA A 87 23.99 -5.14 2.44
N ILE A 88 22.80 -4.68 2.82
CA ILE A 88 21.56 -5.47 2.77
C ILE A 88 21.24 -5.86 1.33
N LYS A 89 21.30 -4.92 0.39
CA LYS A 89 21.08 -5.23 -1.03
C LYS A 89 22.01 -6.32 -1.54
N ARG A 90 23.29 -6.23 -1.19
CA ARG A 90 24.32 -7.14 -1.68
C ARG A 90 24.28 -8.52 -1.03
N THR A 91 23.92 -8.59 0.26
CA THR A 91 24.13 -9.81 1.06
C THR A 91 22.88 -10.35 1.75
N GLY A 92 21.76 -9.61 1.72
CA GLY A 92 20.58 -9.88 2.53
C GLY A 92 20.78 -9.65 4.04
N ARG A 93 21.92 -9.07 4.45
CA ARG A 93 22.29 -8.84 5.85
C ARG A 93 22.74 -7.39 6.05
N GLY A 94 22.37 -6.81 7.19
CA GLY A 94 22.79 -5.47 7.59
C GLY A 94 22.64 -5.23 9.08
N GLU A 95 23.24 -4.15 9.56
CA GLU A 95 23.17 -3.75 10.96
C GLU A 95 21.74 -3.32 11.34
N ASN A 96 21.21 -3.90 12.42
CA ASN A 96 19.84 -3.60 12.87
C ASN A 96 19.71 -2.27 13.61
N ARG A 97 20.80 -1.60 14.01
CA ARG A 97 20.74 -0.38 14.84
C ARG A 97 19.98 0.79 14.19
N TRP A 98 19.96 0.83 12.86
CA TRP A 98 19.31 1.90 12.10
C TRP A 98 17.82 1.66 11.83
N LYS A 99 17.28 0.48 12.19
CA LYS A 99 15.86 0.13 11.93
C LYS A 99 14.86 0.89 12.80
N GLN A 100 15.32 1.49 13.91
CA GLN A 100 14.46 2.11 14.92
C GLN A 100 14.75 3.60 15.15
N ILE A 101 15.37 4.29 14.18
CA ILE A 101 15.62 5.72 14.31
C ILE A 101 14.26 6.43 14.28
N ASN A 102 13.90 7.12 15.37
CA ASN A 102 12.78 8.03 15.36
C ASN A 102 13.21 9.37 14.73
N TYR A 103 13.34 9.41 13.42
CA TYR A 103 13.84 10.61 12.73
C TYR A 103 12.89 11.81 12.87
N LYS A 104 11.61 11.57 13.15
CA LYS A 104 10.56 12.60 13.21
C LYS A 104 10.76 13.60 14.35
N ILE A 105 11.60 13.28 15.34
CA ILE A 105 11.98 14.19 16.43
C ILE A 105 13.28 14.97 16.16
N LEU A 106 13.99 14.66 15.07
CA LEU A 106 15.25 15.31 14.75
C LEU A 106 15.00 16.74 14.20
N PRO A 107 16.00 17.63 14.32
CA PRO A 107 15.91 18.98 13.77
C PRO A 107 15.60 18.96 12.27
N LYS A 108 14.89 19.99 11.82
CA LYS A 108 14.59 20.21 10.41
C LYS A 108 15.54 21.26 9.84
N VAL A 109 16.06 21.00 8.65
CA VAL A 109 16.82 21.96 7.85
C VAL A 109 15.87 22.44 6.74
N TYR A 110 15.39 23.67 6.86
CA TYR A 110 14.44 24.25 5.91
C TYR A 110 15.14 24.75 4.66
N ASP A 111 14.58 24.43 3.49
CA ASP A 111 15.15 24.81 2.20
C ASP A 111 15.31 26.34 2.10
N ALA A 112 14.32 27.11 2.56
CA ALA A 112 14.37 28.58 2.55
C ALA A 112 15.63 29.15 3.23
N GLN A 113 16.17 28.43 4.23
CA GLN A 113 17.30 28.85 5.04
C GLN A 113 18.67 28.38 4.51
N VAL A 114 18.70 27.45 3.55
CA VAL A 114 19.96 26.86 3.03
C VAL A 114 20.06 26.83 1.50
N MET A 115 18.98 27.12 0.78
CA MET A 115 18.92 27.12 -0.68
C MET A 115 19.85 28.18 -1.26
N THR A 116 20.70 27.79 -2.21
CA THR A 116 21.56 28.71 -2.95
C THR A 116 20.92 29.14 -4.26
N ALA A 117 21.22 30.35 -4.72
CA ALA A 117 20.75 30.88 -5.99
C ALA A 117 21.17 29.99 -7.16
N ASP A 118 22.45 29.58 -7.17
CA ASP A 118 23.01 28.71 -8.20
C ASP A 118 22.35 27.33 -8.25
N TYR A 119 21.81 26.83 -7.13
CA TYR A 119 21.04 25.58 -7.13
C TYR A 119 19.69 25.79 -7.82
N LEU A 120 18.95 26.80 -7.38
CA LEU A 120 17.58 27.00 -7.83
C LEU A 120 17.54 27.42 -9.31
N ILE A 121 18.48 28.26 -9.75
CA ILE A 121 18.67 28.66 -11.15
C ILE A 121 18.99 27.44 -12.02
N GLU A 122 19.94 26.59 -11.61
CA GLU A 122 20.27 25.36 -12.37
C GLU A 122 19.05 24.43 -12.48
N ASN A 123 18.29 24.23 -11.40
CA ASN A 123 17.07 23.41 -11.44
C ASN A 123 16.03 23.98 -12.41
N ILE A 124 15.77 25.29 -12.36
CA ILE A 124 14.79 25.96 -13.23
C ILE A 124 15.22 25.81 -14.69
N ASP A 125 16.47 26.16 -15.02
CA ASP A 125 16.99 26.11 -16.38
C ASP A 125 16.89 24.70 -16.97
N LEU A 126 17.36 23.70 -16.22
CA LEU A 126 17.30 22.29 -16.63
C LEU A 126 15.86 21.76 -16.75
N ALA A 127 14.94 22.20 -15.90
CA ALA A 127 13.53 21.83 -16.01
C ALA A 127 12.90 22.40 -17.29
N PHE A 128 13.20 23.65 -17.65
CA PHE A 128 12.75 24.25 -18.90
C PHE A 128 13.34 23.56 -20.12
N ASP A 129 14.62 23.18 -20.07
CA ASP A 129 15.26 22.42 -21.13
C ASP A 129 14.57 21.07 -21.34
N ALA A 130 14.35 20.31 -20.27
CA ALA A 130 13.65 19.04 -20.33
C ALA A 130 12.20 19.20 -20.86
N TRP A 131 11.47 20.22 -20.41
CA TRP A 131 10.09 20.46 -20.84
C TRP A 131 9.99 20.86 -22.32
N ARG A 132 10.85 21.77 -22.79
CA ARG A 132 10.81 22.33 -24.16
C ARG A 132 11.33 21.37 -25.22
N GLN A 133 12.25 20.45 -24.86
CA GLN A 133 12.83 19.50 -25.81
C GLN A 133 11.86 18.36 -26.18
N ARG A 134 10.75 18.17 -25.45
CA ARG A 134 9.85 17.04 -25.66
C ARG A 134 8.64 17.39 -26.54
N PRO A 135 8.26 16.51 -27.49
CA PRO A 135 7.10 16.73 -28.37
C PRO A 135 5.79 16.96 -27.62
N TRP A 136 5.61 16.30 -26.47
CA TRP A 136 4.42 16.46 -25.62
C TRP A 136 4.45 17.74 -24.78
N GLY A 137 5.61 18.38 -24.59
CA GLY A 137 5.76 19.55 -23.71
C GLY A 137 4.78 20.68 -24.02
N ARG A 138 4.50 20.92 -25.30
CA ARG A 138 3.56 21.94 -25.80
C ARG A 138 2.10 21.74 -25.41
N HIS A 139 1.73 20.56 -24.91
CA HIS A 139 0.35 20.24 -24.52
C HIS A 139 0.04 20.59 -23.06
N TYR A 140 1.06 20.91 -22.26
CA TYR A 140 0.91 21.21 -20.85
C TYR A 140 0.83 22.71 -20.60
N SER A 141 -0.01 23.09 -19.66
CA SER A 141 -0.05 24.46 -19.15
C SER A 141 1.24 24.80 -18.40
N PHE A 142 1.45 26.09 -18.15
CA PHE A 142 2.57 26.52 -17.31
C PHE A 142 2.40 25.98 -15.87
N GLU A 143 1.16 25.90 -15.40
CA GLU A 143 0.80 25.37 -14.09
C GLU A 143 1.11 23.87 -13.98
N ASP A 144 0.81 23.07 -15.02
CA ASP A 144 1.18 21.65 -15.07
C ASP A 144 2.71 21.47 -15.04
N PHE A 145 3.45 22.32 -15.77
CA PHE A 145 4.91 22.33 -15.73
C PHE A 145 5.42 22.63 -14.30
N CYS A 146 4.88 23.67 -13.66
CA CYS A 146 5.23 24.07 -12.30
C CYS A 146 4.97 22.96 -11.28
N GLU A 147 3.89 22.21 -11.43
CA GLU A 147 3.48 21.20 -10.45
C GLU A 147 4.14 19.83 -10.67
N TYR A 148 4.33 19.39 -11.93
CA TYR A 148 4.72 18.01 -12.22
C TYR A 148 6.11 17.82 -12.85
N ILE A 149 6.80 18.89 -13.27
CA ILE A 149 8.14 18.82 -13.89
C ILE A 149 9.17 19.66 -13.13
N LEU A 150 8.83 20.93 -12.85
CA LEU A 150 9.69 21.94 -12.22
C LEU A 150 10.20 21.60 -10.80
N PRO A 151 9.42 20.96 -9.91
CA PRO A 151 9.81 20.86 -8.51
C PRO A 151 11.15 20.18 -8.30
N TYR A 152 12.00 20.78 -7.47
CA TYR A 152 13.33 20.27 -7.11
C TYR A 152 13.29 19.24 -5.97
N ARG A 153 12.12 19.01 -5.37
CA ARG A 153 11.92 18.16 -4.19
C ARG A 153 10.60 17.37 -4.33
N ILE A 154 10.52 16.23 -3.63
CA ILE A 154 9.33 15.37 -3.57
C ILE A 154 8.70 15.40 -2.18
N GLY A 155 9.51 15.26 -1.13
CA GLY A 155 9.08 15.17 0.27
C GLY A 155 10.13 15.76 1.21
N ASP A 156 10.59 14.96 2.17
CA ASP A 156 11.54 15.36 3.22
C ASP A 156 12.98 14.85 3.00
N GLU A 157 13.35 14.58 1.74
CA GLU A 157 14.69 14.11 1.37
C GLU A 157 15.79 15.17 1.63
N PRO A 158 17.08 14.79 1.70
CA PRO A 158 18.16 15.77 1.69
C PRO A 158 18.13 16.69 0.45
N LEU A 159 18.47 17.97 0.63
CA LEU A 159 18.55 18.92 -0.49
C LEU A 159 19.82 18.65 -1.32
N GLU A 160 19.67 17.98 -2.47
CA GLU A 160 20.80 17.53 -3.30
C GLU A 160 20.61 17.93 -4.78
N ARG A 161 21.72 18.16 -5.50
CA ARG A 161 21.72 18.57 -6.93
C ARG A 161 21.47 17.36 -7.83
N TRP A 162 20.22 16.92 -7.92
CA TRP A 162 19.88 15.68 -8.62
C TRP A 162 19.58 15.84 -10.11
N ARG A 163 18.98 16.97 -10.53
CA ARG A 163 18.37 17.07 -11.87
C ARG A 163 19.37 16.84 -12.98
N LYS A 164 20.55 17.48 -12.90
CA LYS A 164 21.63 17.31 -13.87
C LYS A 164 22.10 15.85 -13.95
N GLU A 165 22.39 15.24 -12.80
CA GLU A 165 22.87 13.85 -12.72
C GLU A 165 21.86 12.84 -13.28
N TYR A 166 20.57 13.10 -13.09
CA TYR A 166 19.49 12.29 -13.66
C TYR A 166 19.31 12.56 -15.16
N MET A 167 19.40 13.82 -15.61
CA MET A 167 19.28 14.20 -17.02
C MET A 167 20.33 13.52 -17.90
N GLU A 168 21.59 13.50 -17.46
CA GLU A 168 22.71 12.88 -18.20
C GLU A 168 22.45 11.42 -18.58
N ARG A 169 21.65 10.69 -17.79
CA ARG A 169 21.27 9.30 -18.07
C ARG A 169 19.88 9.17 -18.67
N SER A 170 18.89 9.82 -18.07
CA SER A 170 17.47 9.66 -18.41
C SER A 170 17.13 10.15 -19.81
N VAL A 171 17.73 11.26 -20.25
CA VAL A 171 17.48 11.83 -21.58
C VAL A 171 17.99 10.87 -22.65
N PHE A 172 19.25 10.43 -22.53
CA PHE A 172 19.85 9.45 -23.44
C PHE A 172 19.09 8.13 -23.45
N LEU A 173 18.73 7.64 -22.27
CA LEU A 173 17.96 6.40 -22.12
C LEU A 173 16.61 6.50 -22.83
N LEU A 174 15.83 7.55 -22.57
CA LEU A 174 14.53 7.74 -23.20
C LEU A 174 14.66 7.83 -24.73
N ASP A 175 15.62 8.62 -25.24
CA ASP A 175 15.83 8.77 -26.68
C ASP A 175 16.22 7.44 -27.35
N SER A 176 16.93 6.57 -26.62
CA SER A 176 17.27 5.23 -27.09
C SER A 176 16.05 4.29 -27.11
N LEU A 177 15.23 4.34 -26.05
CA LEU A 177 14.10 3.43 -25.85
C LEU A 177 12.84 3.82 -26.65
N TYR A 178 12.64 5.11 -26.93
CA TYR A 178 11.39 5.62 -27.49
C TYR A 178 11.62 6.77 -28.48
N ARG A 179 11.06 6.62 -29.69
CA ARG A 179 11.13 7.63 -30.78
C ARG A 179 9.76 8.24 -31.13
N GLY A 180 8.71 7.87 -30.40
CA GLY A 180 7.37 8.38 -30.65
C GLY A 180 7.12 9.75 -30.00
N THR A 181 5.86 10.19 -30.05
CA THR A 181 5.42 11.49 -29.52
C THR A 181 4.39 11.37 -28.39
N ASP A 182 4.00 10.15 -28.03
CA ASP A 182 3.06 9.90 -26.93
C ASP A 182 3.81 9.80 -25.60
N VAL A 183 3.45 10.66 -24.66
CA VAL A 183 4.03 10.70 -23.31
C VAL A 183 3.80 9.39 -22.54
N ILE A 184 2.68 8.69 -22.76
CA ILE A 184 2.42 7.42 -22.09
C ILE A 184 3.28 6.30 -22.68
N GLY A 185 3.50 6.30 -23.99
CA GLY A 185 4.47 5.40 -24.62
C GLY A 185 5.90 5.65 -24.14
N ALA A 186 6.29 6.91 -23.92
CA ALA A 186 7.58 7.28 -23.33
C ALA A 186 7.69 6.78 -21.87
N ALA A 187 6.65 7.01 -21.07
CA ALA A 187 6.58 6.54 -19.68
C ALA A 187 6.66 5.02 -19.60
N ASP A 188 5.94 4.30 -20.46
CA ASP A 188 5.96 2.83 -20.52
C ASP A 188 7.37 2.28 -20.82
N ALA A 189 8.05 2.86 -21.80
CA ALA A 189 9.41 2.45 -22.16
C ALA A 189 10.40 2.64 -21.00
N MET A 190 10.33 3.77 -20.30
CA MET A 190 11.17 4.05 -19.13
C MET A 190 10.80 3.16 -17.93
N GLN A 191 9.51 2.90 -17.73
CA GLN A 191 9.00 2.01 -16.69
C GLN A 191 9.49 0.57 -16.91
N CYS A 192 9.43 0.06 -18.14
CA CYS A 192 9.97 -1.25 -18.50
C CYS A 192 11.47 -1.35 -18.18
N TYR A 193 12.25 -0.30 -18.45
CA TYR A 193 13.66 -0.26 -18.04
C TYR A 193 13.81 -0.34 -16.52
N ALA A 194 13.05 0.47 -15.77
CA ALA A 194 13.13 0.50 -14.31
C ALA A 194 12.74 -0.84 -13.68
N ASN A 195 11.71 -1.51 -14.19
CA ASN A 195 11.30 -2.85 -13.72
C ASN A 195 12.41 -3.89 -13.93
N ASN A 196 13.20 -3.78 -14.99
CA ASN A 196 14.27 -4.74 -15.31
C ASN A 196 15.61 -4.45 -14.60
N ALA A 197 15.75 -3.31 -13.95
CA ALA A 197 17.01 -2.91 -13.30
C ALA A 197 17.17 -3.41 -11.85
N GLY A 198 16.26 -4.27 -11.37
CA GLY A 198 16.45 -5.06 -10.16
C GLY A 198 16.22 -4.28 -8.87
N TYR A 199 15.13 -3.51 -8.80
CA TYR A 199 14.70 -2.85 -7.57
C TYR A 199 14.36 -3.88 -6.48
N GLN A 200 14.79 -3.65 -5.26
CA GLN A 200 14.52 -4.53 -4.12
C GLN A 200 13.57 -3.88 -3.12
N TYR A 201 12.37 -4.44 -2.99
CA TYR A 201 11.41 -4.00 -1.99
C TYR A 201 11.93 -4.29 -0.57
N ASN A 202 11.94 -3.27 0.28
CA ASN A 202 12.41 -3.35 1.66
C ASN A 202 11.56 -2.45 2.57
N VAL A 203 11.06 -3.02 3.67
CA VAL A 203 10.22 -2.34 4.68
C VAL A 203 10.86 -2.36 6.07
N ASP A 204 12.14 -2.71 6.16
CA ASP A 204 12.84 -2.90 7.43
C ASP A 204 13.19 -1.57 8.12
N PHE A 205 13.06 -0.44 7.42
CA PHE A 205 13.47 0.89 7.86
C PHE A 205 12.32 1.89 7.71
N ASP A 206 12.00 2.61 8.79
CA ASP A 206 11.18 3.84 8.75
C ASP A 206 12.14 5.03 8.75
N LEU A 207 12.42 5.57 7.56
CA LEU A 207 13.36 6.69 7.35
C LEU A 207 12.65 7.83 6.59
N PRO A 208 13.20 9.05 6.57
CA PRO A 208 12.79 10.08 5.61
C PRO A 208 12.91 9.57 4.16
N HIS A 209 12.35 10.34 3.23
CA HIS A 209 12.59 10.14 1.79
C HIS A 209 14.09 10.08 1.51
N TYR A 210 14.49 9.15 0.65
CA TYR A 210 15.90 8.99 0.28
C TYR A 210 16.33 10.05 -0.71
N GLY A 211 17.58 10.50 -0.57
CA GLY A 211 18.21 11.40 -1.53
C GLY A 211 18.25 10.81 -2.94
N ALA A 212 18.00 11.63 -3.95
CA ALA A 212 17.93 11.18 -5.34
C ALA A 212 19.23 10.50 -5.82
N PRO A 213 20.45 11.00 -5.52
CA PRO A 213 21.70 10.32 -5.90
C PRO A 213 21.79 8.91 -5.31
N PHE A 214 21.36 8.73 -4.05
CA PHE A 214 21.35 7.42 -3.41
C PHE A 214 20.34 6.46 -4.04
N LEU A 215 19.11 6.93 -4.34
CA LEU A 215 18.09 6.12 -5.02
C LEU A 215 18.59 5.57 -6.36
N ARG A 216 19.32 6.39 -7.12
CA ARG A 216 19.92 6.03 -8.42
C ARG A 216 20.94 4.90 -8.30
N GLU A 217 21.61 4.76 -7.15
CA GLU A 217 22.63 3.73 -6.88
C GLU A 217 22.04 2.48 -6.23
N CYS A 218 21.25 2.66 -5.18
CA CYS A 218 20.85 1.58 -4.29
C CYS A 218 19.60 0.84 -4.78
N TRP A 219 18.67 1.43 -5.56
CA TRP A 219 17.45 0.76 -6.06
C TRP A 219 16.79 -0.16 -5.02
N MET A 220 16.56 0.37 -3.81
CA MET A 220 16.01 -0.37 -2.68
C MET A 220 15.16 0.56 -1.84
N GLY A 221 14.05 0.05 -1.30
CA GLY A 221 13.16 0.78 -0.41
C GLY A 221 11.71 0.30 -0.52
N THR A 222 10.78 1.11 -0.04
CA THR A 222 9.35 0.81 -0.11
C THR A 222 8.76 1.26 -1.45
N CYS A 223 7.44 1.14 -1.62
CA CYS A 223 6.76 1.69 -2.79
C CYS A 223 6.94 3.22 -2.91
N ARG A 224 7.19 3.92 -1.80
CA ARG A 224 7.48 5.35 -1.77
C ARG A 224 8.82 5.66 -2.44
N GLU A 225 9.90 5.01 -2.02
CA GLU A 225 11.23 5.21 -2.61
C GLU A 225 11.28 4.78 -4.08
N TYR A 226 10.50 3.75 -4.45
CA TYR A 226 10.32 3.40 -5.86
C TYR A 226 9.65 4.54 -6.63
N ALA A 227 8.53 5.06 -6.13
CA ALA A 227 7.82 6.18 -6.75
C ALA A 227 8.71 7.42 -6.87
N ASP A 228 9.51 7.73 -5.84
CA ASP A 228 10.45 8.86 -5.84
C ASP A 228 11.50 8.70 -6.95
N PHE A 229 12.09 7.51 -7.07
CA PHE A 229 13.04 7.20 -8.15
C PHE A 229 12.44 7.43 -9.53
N ILE A 230 11.21 6.93 -9.77
CA ILE A 230 10.51 7.13 -11.05
C ILE A 230 10.18 8.61 -11.27
N ILE A 231 9.79 9.35 -10.24
CA ILE A 231 9.54 10.80 -10.33
C ILE A 231 10.80 11.54 -10.76
N TYR A 232 11.96 11.30 -10.14
CA TYR A 232 13.21 11.94 -10.55
C TYR A 232 13.57 11.60 -12.00
N LEU A 233 13.45 10.32 -12.36
CA LEU A 233 13.74 9.81 -13.71
C LEU A 233 12.86 10.47 -14.79
N PHE A 234 11.57 10.66 -14.50
CA PHE A 234 10.60 11.20 -15.46
C PHE A 234 10.67 12.72 -15.53
N ARG A 235 10.80 13.40 -14.39
CA ARG A 235 10.97 14.87 -14.34
C ARG A 235 12.23 15.33 -15.07
N SER A 236 13.34 14.59 -14.95
CA SER A 236 14.56 14.89 -15.71
C SER A 236 14.40 14.67 -17.21
N ALA A 237 13.50 13.77 -17.63
CA ALA A 237 13.20 13.53 -19.02
C ALA A 237 12.07 14.42 -19.59
N GLY A 238 11.50 15.33 -18.79
CA GLY A 238 10.41 16.21 -19.22
C GLY A 238 9.04 15.51 -19.30
N ILE A 239 8.86 14.40 -18.57
CA ILE A 239 7.58 13.69 -18.44
C ILE A 239 6.87 14.19 -17.17
N PRO A 240 5.65 14.78 -17.27
CA PRO A 240 4.91 15.25 -16.11
C PRO A 240 4.36 14.09 -15.29
N ILE A 241 4.74 14.06 -14.01
CA ILE A 241 4.47 12.96 -13.10
C ILE A 241 4.15 13.46 -11.68
N ALA A 242 3.27 12.73 -11.00
CA ALA A 242 2.93 12.94 -9.61
C ALA A 242 2.97 11.62 -8.82
N SER A 243 3.03 11.72 -7.49
CA SER A 243 2.84 10.59 -6.57
C SER A 243 1.39 10.54 -6.12
N ASP A 244 0.76 9.38 -6.28
CA ASP A 244 -0.58 9.09 -5.77
C ASP A 244 -0.47 8.05 -4.65
N HIS A 245 -1.33 8.14 -3.63
CA HIS A 245 -1.25 7.26 -2.47
C HIS A 245 -2.58 7.06 -1.74
N LEU A 246 -2.63 5.94 -1.02
CA LEU A 246 -3.65 5.62 -0.04
C LEU A 246 -3.15 5.98 1.35
N LYS A 247 -3.98 6.70 2.11
CA LYS A 247 -3.76 6.87 3.56
C LYS A 247 -3.85 5.52 4.27
N PHE A 248 -4.84 4.73 3.90
CA PHE A 248 -5.03 3.39 4.41
C PHE A 248 -5.88 2.57 3.44
N SER A 249 -5.43 1.37 3.06
CA SER A 249 -6.20 0.48 2.19
C SER A 249 -7.39 -0.12 2.94
N PRO A 250 -8.60 -0.11 2.36
CA PRO A 250 -9.75 -0.83 2.92
C PRO A 250 -9.57 -2.35 3.00
N GLY A 251 -8.71 -2.92 2.15
CA GLY A 251 -8.61 -4.38 1.97
C GLY A 251 -7.43 -5.03 2.70
N VAL A 252 -6.25 -4.40 2.70
CA VAL A 252 -5.00 -5.01 3.17
C VAL A 252 -4.36 -4.30 4.37
N ASN A 253 -5.03 -3.31 4.96
CA ASN A 253 -4.60 -2.59 6.16
C ASN A 253 -3.19 -1.98 6.10
N LEU A 254 -2.80 -1.47 4.92
CA LEU A 254 -1.51 -0.82 4.66
C LEU A 254 -1.72 0.46 3.85
N SER A 255 -0.81 1.42 4.00
CA SER A 255 -0.65 2.51 3.03
C SER A 255 0.00 1.98 1.76
N HIS A 256 -0.14 2.73 0.67
CA HIS A 256 0.51 2.42 -0.60
C HIS A 256 0.68 3.69 -1.42
N SER A 257 1.78 3.78 -2.15
CA SER A 257 2.09 4.89 -3.05
C SER A 257 2.51 4.36 -4.41
N TRP A 258 2.15 5.07 -5.46
CA TRP A 258 2.51 4.80 -6.85
C TRP A 258 2.66 6.13 -7.60
N VAL A 259 3.04 6.07 -8.87
CA VAL A 259 3.18 7.27 -9.70
C VAL A 259 2.08 7.36 -10.72
N SER A 260 1.70 8.57 -11.09
CA SER A 260 0.70 8.84 -12.13
C SER A 260 1.24 9.87 -13.11
N VAL A 261 1.25 9.52 -14.40
CA VAL A 261 1.72 10.40 -15.49
C VAL A 261 0.54 11.15 -16.08
N GLN A 262 0.66 12.47 -16.20
CA GLN A 262 -0.35 13.26 -16.89
C GLN A 262 -0.18 13.05 -18.40
N ASP A 263 -1.25 12.67 -19.08
CA ASP A 263 -1.26 12.57 -20.52
C ASP A 263 -1.57 13.92 -21.20
N THR A 264 -1.46 13.96 -22.53
CA THR A 264 -1.70 15.18 -23.32
C THR A 264 -3.16 15.66 -23.34
N THR A 265 -4.08 14.93 -22.71
CA THR A 265 -5.48 15.32 -22.50
C THR A 265 -5.72 15.89 -21.10
N GLY A 266 -4.70 15.86 -20.23
CA GLY A 266 -4.79 16.24 -18.82
C GLY A 266 -5.19 15.09 -17.88
N ARG A 267 -5.46 13.89 -18.41
CA ARG A 267 -5.80 12.71 -17.61
C ARG A 267 -4.55 12.10 -16.99
N PHE A 268 -4.63 11.70 -15.72
CA PHE A 268 -3.55 10.98 -15.05
C PHE A 268 -3.66 9.47 -15.26
N VAL A 269 -2.57 8.86 -15.69
CA VAL A 269 -2.43 7.42 -15.94
C VAL A 269 -1.54 6.83 -14.85
N PRO A 270 -2.08 5.97 -13.96
CA PRO A 270 -1.31 5.36 -12.89
C PRO A 270 -0.34 4.30 -13.42
N ILE A 271 0.81 4.19 -12.76
CA ILE A 271 1.87 3.21 -13.01
C ILE A 271 2.28 2.63 -11.66
N GLU A 272 2.15 1.32 -11.49
CA GLU A 272 2.52 0.62 -10.27
C GLU A 272 3.78 -0.24 -10.43
N PHE A 273 4.53 -0.36 -9.33
CA PHE A 273 5.66 -1.28 -9.22
C PHE A 273 5.24 -2.72 -9.56
N GLU A 274 6.04 -3.42 -10.38
CA GLU A 274 5.93 -4.85 -10.75
C GLU A 274 4.62 -5.31 -11.42
N THR A 275 3.61 -4.46 -11.59
CA THR A 275 2.25 -4.92 -11.91
C THR A 275 1.69 -4.43 -13.24
N SER A 276 2.30 -3.43 -13.90
CA SER A 276 1.75 -2.91 -15.17
C SER A 276 2.74 -2.15 -16.07
N GLU A 277 2.53 -2.31 -17.37
CA GLU A 277 2.92 -1.35 -18.41
C GLU A 277 2.09 -0.06 -18.24
N ALA A 278 2.64 1.09 -18.60
CA ALA A 278 1.90 2.35 -18.54
C ALA A 278 0.83 2.39 -19.65
N ARG A 279 -0.43 2.15 -19.29
CA ARG A 279 -1.55 2.09 -20.26
C ARG A 279 -2.77 2.87 -19.77
N ARG A 280 -3.40 3.63 -20.67
CA ARG A 280 -4.57 4.49 -20.37
C ARG A 280 -5.84 3.71 -19.97
N ASP A 281 -5.93 2.45 -20.38
CA ASP A 281 -7.02 1.53 -20.11
C ASP A 281 -6.70 0.54 -18.97
N TRP A 282 -5.52 0.66 -18.34
CA TRP A 282 -5.15 -0.21 -17.24
C TRP A 282 -6.11 -0.06 -16.06
N LYS A 283 -6.51 -1.20 -15.50
CA LYS A 283 -7.40 -1.27 -14.34
C LYS A 283 -6.66 -1.85 -13.16
N ASN A 284 -6.51 -1.01 -12.15
CA ASN A 284 -5.96 -1.42 -10.88
C ASN A 284 -7.07 -2.00 -9.98
N LEU A 285 -6.99 -3.29 -9.69
CA LEU A 285 -7.99 -4.03 -8.91
C LEU A 285 -7.88 -3.82 -7.39
N ARG A 286 -6.82 -3.18 -6.88
CA ARG A 286 -6.68 -2.94 -5.43
C ARG A 286 -7.75 -1.95 -4.95
N SER A 287 -8.43 -2.29 -3.85
CA SER A 287 -9.31 -1.35 -3.14
C SER A 287 -8.51 -0.16 -2.62
N LYS A 288 -8.96 1.04 -2.99
CA LYS A 288 -8.36 2.33 -2.67
C LYS A 288 -9.12 3.08 -1.57
N GLY A 289 -10.46 3.05 -1.57
CA GLY A 289 -11.30 3.90 -0.73
C GLY A 289 -11.24 5.37 -1.14
N LYS A 290 -10.07 5.98 -0.93
CA LYS A 290 -9.71 7.36 -1.26
C LYS A 290 -8.28 7.40 -1.81
N VAL A 291 -8.06 8.21 -2.85
CA VAL A 291 -6.75 8.44 -3.45
C VAL A 291 -6.36 9.89 -3.28
N TYR A 292 -5.15 10.13 -2.79
CA TYR A 292 -4.57 11.45 -2.68
C TYR A 292 -3.38 11.57 -3.62
N ARG A 293 -3.20 12.75 -4.22
CA ARG A 293 -2.02 13.08 -5.02
C ARG A 293 -1.20 14.13 -4.31
N SER A 294 0.09 13.88 -4.15
CA SER A 294 1.03 14.85 -3.60
C SER A 294 1.22 16.03 -4.54
N CYS A 295 1.32 17.21 -3.95
CA CYS A 295 1.48 18.49 -4.62
C CYS A 295 2.73 19.21 -4.09
N PHE A 296 3.45 19.89 -4.98
CA PHE A 296 4.50 20.81 -4.57
C PHE A 296 3.87 22.10 -4.03
N SER A 297 2.86 22.62 -4.71
CA SER A 297 2.15 23.83 -4.30
C SER A 297 1.32 23.64 -3.04
N ARG A 298 1.26 24.70 -2.24
CA ARG A 298 0.46 24.76 -1.01
C ARG A 298 -0.99 25.05 -1.35
N LEU A 299 -1.89 24.18 -0.93
CA LEU A 299 -3.34 24.38 -1.00
C LEU A 299 -3.82 25.41 0.04
N GLU A 300 -4.76 26.26 -0.39
CA GLU A 300 -5.41 27.26 0.46
C GLU A 300 -6.11 26.66 1.68
N LYS A 301 -6.68 25.47 1.52
CA LYS A 301 -7.36 24.74 2.59
C LYS A 301 -6.85 23.30 2.63
N PRO A 302 -6.49 22.78 3.81
CA PRO A 302 -6.14 21.38 3.92
C PRO A 302 -7.36 20.52 3.66
N ILE A 303 -7.17 19.41 2.95
CA ILE A 303 -8.26 18.47 2.66
C ILE A 303 -8.51 17.53 3.85
N PHE A 304 -7.41 17.08 4.47
CA PHE A 304 -7.43 16.03 5.47
C PHE A 304 -6.21 16.16 6.40
N ASN A 305 -6.42 16.05 7.72
CA ASN A 305 -5.38 16.15 8.76
C ASN A 305 -4.44 17.36 8.67
N GLY A 306 -4.93 18.50 8.18
CA GLY A 306 -4.12 19.72 8.07
C GLY A 306 -3.08 19.69 6.94
N ASN A 307 -3.00 18.61 6.15
CA ASN A 307 -2.07 18.54 5.04
C ASN A 307 -2.52 19.46 3.90
N ARG A 308 -1.62 20.37 3.50
CA ARG A 308 -1.83 21.35 2.43
C ARG A 308 -1.08 21.00 1.14
N TYR A 309 -0.38 19.88 1.08
CA TYR A 309 0.41 19.45 -0.07
C TYR A 309 -0.14 18.17 -0.69
N GLU A 310 -1.44 17.93 -0.53
CA GLU A 310 -2.13 16.77 -1.08
C GLU A 310 -3.54 17.15 -1.50
N ARG A 311 -3.94 16.66 -2.67
CA ARG A 311 -5.31 16.80 -3.17
C ARG A 311 -6.02 15.45 -3.30
N ASP A 312 -7.33 15.43 -3.11
CA ASP A 312 -8.16 14.24 -3.36
C ASP A 312 -8.36 14.09 -4.87
N VAL A 313 -7.86 12.97 -5.42
CA VAL A 313 -7.96 12.63 -6.85
C VAL A 313 -8.78 11.37 -7.06
N THR A 314 -9.61 10.98 -6.09
CA THR A 314 -10.42 9.75 -6.18
C THR A 314 -11.34 9.75 -7.41
N ALA A 315 -11.79 10.93 -7.83
CA ALA A 315 -12.58 11.11 -9.06
C ALA A 315 -11.82 10.75 -10.34
N ASP A 316 -10.49 10.90 -10.39
CA ASP A 316 -9.66 10.48 -11.55
C ASP A 316 -9.77 8.97 -11.80
N TYR A 317 -10.08 8.20 -10.74
CA TYR A 317 -10.14 6.73 -10.76
C TYR A 317 -11.56 6.18 -10.91
N PHE A 318 -12.54 6.84 -10.29
CA PHE A 318 -13.90 6.29 -10.17
C PHE A 318 -15.01 7.23 -10.64
N GLY A 319 -14.65 8.40 -11.18
CA GLY A 319 -15.59 9.48 -11.51
C GLY A 319 -16.06 10.24 -10.27
N GLU A 320 -16.58 11.45 -10.50
CA GLU A 320 -17.18 12.26 -9.45
C GLU A 320 -18.42 11.58 -8.87
N ASN A 321 -18.53 11.56 -7.56
CA ASN A 321 -19.69 11.00 -6.88
C ASN A 321 -19.93 11.69 -5.55
N ARG A 322 -21.18 11.63 -5.08
CA ARG A 322 -21.60 12.24 -3.82
C ARG A 322 -22.73 11.45 -3.18
N MET A 323 -22.64 11.21 -1.88
CA MET A 323 -23.67 10.56 -1.10
C MET A 323 -23.99 11.31 0.18
N LEU A 324 -25.26 11.24 0.58
CA LEU A 324 -25.75 11.74 1.85
C LEU A 324 -25.94 10.56 2.80
N VAL A 325 -25.20 10.57 3.92
CA VAL A 325 -25.23 9.51 4.92
C VAL A 325 -25.80 10.05 6.23
N PRO A 326 -26.78 9.38 6.86
CA PRO A 326 -27.29 9.81 8.15
C PRO A 326 -26.21 9.79 9.24
N VAL A 327 -26.08 10.90 9.95
CA VAL A 327 -25.19 11.04 11.12
C VAL A 327 -25.95 11.51 12.35
N ARG A 328 -25.46 11.13 13.55
CA ARG A 328 -26.08 11.51 14.83
C ARG A 328 -25.78 12.96 15.17
N GLU A 329 -24.51 13.30 15.32
CA GLU A 329 -24.02 14.65 15.55
C GLU A 329 -23.95 15.40 14.22
N LYS A 330 -24.69 16.52 14.12
CA LYS A 330 -24.79 17.34 12.90
C LYS A 330 -23.60 18.29 12.78
N ARG A 331 -22.40 17.71 12.66
CA ARG A 331 -21.12 18.42 12.53
C ARG A 331 -20.22 17.73 11.51
N GLU A 332 -19.22 18.45 11.02
CA GLU A 332 -18.18 17.89 10.16
C GLU A 332 -17.37 16.81 10.89
N GLY A 333 -16.86 15.85 10.11
CA GLY A 333 -16.09 14.71 10.62
C GLY A 333 -15.39 13.96 9.50
N PHE A 334 -15.11 12.68 9.74
CA PHE A 334 -14.35 11.84 8.82
C PHE A 334 -15.10 10.60 8.39
N ILE A 335 -14.78 10.09 7.21
CA ILE A 335 -15.06 8.71 6.83
C ILE A 335 -13.84 7.86 7.17
N ALA A 336 -14.07 6.68 7.74
CA ALA A 336 -13.03 5.78 8.19
C ALA A 336 -13.23 4.35 7.66
N VAL A 337 -12.13 3.63 7.50
CA VAL A 337 -12.11 2.18 7.24
C VAL A 337 -11.63 1.45 8.49
N HIS A 338 -11.97 0.16 8.63
CA HIS A 338 -11.61 -0.61 9.81
C HIS A 338 -10.24 -1.29 9.66
N SER A 339 -9.32 -0.99 10.57
CA SER A 339 -8.03 -1.64 10.77
C SER A 339 -8.08 -2.60 11.97
N PHE A 340 -7.44 -3.76 11.86
CA PHE A 340 -7.28 -4.66 13.01
C PHE A 340 -6.36 -4.11 14.10
N SER A 341 -5.43 -3.21 13.76
CA SER A 341 -4.46 -2.67 14.72
C SER A 341 -4.92 -1.37 15.38
N ALA A 342 -5.74 -0.58 14.69
CA ALA A 342 -6.10 0.78 15.11
C ALA A 342 -7.61 1.02 15.23
N GLY A 343 -8.46 0.04 14.90
CA GLY A 343 -9.90 0.24 14.80
C GLY A 343 -10.25 1.15 13.61
N TRP A 344 -11.03 2.20 13.82
CA TRP A 344 -11.40 3.12 12.73
C TRP A 344 -10.24 4.05 12.34
N VAL A 345 -9.78 3.94 11.09
CA VAL A 345 -8.73 4.79 10.51
C VAL A 345 -9.37 5.75 9.50
N PRO A 346 -9.33 7.08 9.73
CA PRO A 346 -9.86 8.06 8.80
C PRO A 346 -9.10 8.04 7.47
N ILE A 347 -9.87 8.11 6.38
CA ILE A 347 -9.32 8.18 5.02
C ILE A 347 -9.84 9.36 4.22
N GLY A 348 -10.77 10.15 4.76
CA GLY A 348 -11.30 11.36 4.15
C GLY A 348 -12.22 12.12 5.08
N SER A 349 -12.57 13.35 4.73
CA SER A 349 -13.50 14.20 5.46
C SER A 349 -14.90 14.15 4.84
N TYR A 350 -15.93 14.50 5.63
CA TYR A 350 -17.27 14.82 5.13
C TYR A 350 -17.73 16.16 5.65
N ARG A 351 -18.56 16.85 4.85
CA ARG A 351 -19.20 18.11 5.24
C ARG A 351 -20.66 17.88 5.56
N MET A 352 -21.30 18.85 6.23
CA MET A 352 -22.75 18.78 6.44
C MET A 352 -23.50 19.25 5.20
N GLY A 353 -24.52 18.47 4.78
CA GLY A 353 -25.42 18.82 3.69
C GLY A 353 -26.81 18.24 3.93
N GLY A 354 -27.85 19.09 3.95
CA GLY A 354 -29.23 18.65 4.16
C GLY A 354 -29.44 17.88 5.48
N GLY A 355 -28.70 18.23 6.54
CA GLY A 355 -28.74 17.53 7.82
C GLY A 355 -28.07 16.14 7.83
N CYS A 356 -27.38 15.75 6.75
CA CYS A 356 -26.62 14.51 6.64
C CYS A 356 -25.13 14.79 6.41
N ALA A 357 -24.29 13.77 6.54
CA ALA A 357 -22.91 13.82 6.07
C ALA A 357 -22.90 13.72 4.55
N SER A 358 -22.39 14.76 3.89
CA SER A 358 -22.09 14.81 2.47
C SER A 358 -20.68 14.28 2.25
N VAL A 359 -20.61 13.05 1.75
CA VAL A 359 -19.35 12.39 1.38
C VAL A 359 -19.20 12.51 -0.13
N GLU A 360 -18.02 12.92 -0.58
CA GLU A 360 -17.71 13.12 -2.00
C GLU A 360 -16.60 12.18 -2.43
N ASN A 361 -16.58 11.79 -3.70
CA ASN A 361 -15.50 11.08 -4.39
C ASN A 361 -14.95 9.88 -3.63
N VAL A 362 -15.77 8.86 -3.40
CA VAL A 362 -15.34 7.59 -2.81
C VAL A 362 -15.31 6.50 -3.85
N GLU A 363 -14.47 5.50 -3.60
CA GLU A 363 -14.46 4.28 -4.39
C GLU A 363 -15.76 3.46 -4.18
N PRO A 364 -16.43 2.98 -5.25
CA PRO A 364 -17.57 2.06 -5.13
C PRO A 364 -17.22 0.73 -4.44
N GLY A 365 -18.16 0.20 -3.67
CA GLY A 365 -18.06 -1.10 -2.98
C GLY A 365 -17.31 -1.08 -1.65
N VAL A 366 -16.79 0.08 -1.21
CA VAL A 366 -16.04 0.19 0.05
C VAL A 366 -16.97 0.42 1.24
N ILE A 367 -16.74 -0.32 2.33
CA ILE A 367 -17.41 -0.11 3.62
C ILE A 367 -16.72 1.01 4.37
N LEU A 368 -17.48 2.05 4.72
CA LEU A 368 -17.01 3.26 5.39
C LEU A 368 -17.83 3.52 6.66
N MET A 369 -17.20 4.12 7.67
CA MET A 369 -17.83 4.55 8.91
C MET A 369 -17.72 6.06 9.06
N PRO A 370 -18.84 6.81 9.23
CA PRO A 370 -18.75 8.20 9.68
C PRO A 370 -18.26 8.23 11.13
N VAL A 371 -17.19 8.99 11.39
CA VAL A 371 -16.62 9.18 12.72
C VAL A 371 -16.40 10.67 13.02
N VAL A 372 -16.35 11.03 14.30
CA VAL A 372 -15.97 12.36 14.79
C VAL A 372 -14.96 12.21 15.93
N PRO A 373 -14.02 13.15 16.11
CA PRO A 373 -13.16 13.16 17.28
C PRO A 373 -13.96 13.56 18.52
N ASP A 374 -13.68 12.93 19.65
CA ASP A 374 -14.11 13.36 20.96
C ASP A 374 -13.24 14.49 21.52
N GLU A 375 -13.52 14.92 22.76
CA GLU A 375 -12.80 16.01 23.42
C GLU A 375 -11.30 15.72 23.61
N ASN A 376 -10.90 14.44 23.63
CA ASN A 376 -9.52 13.97 23.74
C ASN A 376 -8.91 13.64 22.36
N GLY A 377 -9.62 13.90 21.26
CA GLY A 377 -9.19 13.57 19.90
C GLY A 377 -9.37 12.10 19.52
N LYS A 378 -9.95 11.25 20.38
CA LYS A 378 -10.23 9.86 20.04
C LYS A 378 -11.47 9.78 19.14
N LEU A 379 -11.38 8.99 18.09
CA LEU A 379 -12.48 8.83 17.14
C LEU A 379 -13.63 8.01 17.75
N ARG A 380 -14.86 8.50 17.58
CA ARG A 380 -16.11 7.81 17.89
C ARG A 380 -17.01 7.72 16.67
N GLU A 381 -17.79 6.67 16.56
CA GLU A 381 -18.77 6.50 15.50
C GLU A 381 -19.88 7.56 15.57
N ASN A 382 -20.18 8.17 14.42
CA ASN A 382 -21.18 9.22 14.28
C ASN A 382 -22.38 8.79 13.43
N GLY A 383 -22.63 7.49 13.33
CA GLY A 383 -23.69 6.93 12.50
C GLY A 383 -23.46 5.43 12.33
N PHE A 384 -24.11 4.84 11.33
CA PHE A 384 -23.89 3.45 10.95
C PHE A 384 -22.87 3.36 9.81
N ALA A 385 -22.18 2.23 9.72
CA ALA A 385 -21.36 1.92 8.56
C ALA A 385 -22.23 1.92 7.30
N PHE A 386 -21.64 2.27 6.15
CA PHE A 386 -22.33 2.29 4.87
C PHE A 386 -21.42 1.82 3.74
N ARG A 387 -22.03 1.38 2.64
CA ARG A 387 -21.38 1.03 1.37
C ARG A 387 -22.15 1.66 0.22
N TRP A 388 -21.44 2.25 -0.73
CA TRP A 388 -22.03 2.80 -1.94
C TRP A 388 -21.69 1.93 -3.16
N GLU A 389 -22.69 1.59 -3.96
CA GLU A 389 -22.58 0.66 -5.10
C GLU A 389 -22.76 1.34 -6.47
N GLY A 390 -22.49 2.66 -6.55
CA GLY A 390 -22.70 3.45 -7.77
C GLY A 390 -24.03 4.20 -7.77
N ASP A 391 -25.15 3.52 -7.57
CA ASP A 391 -26.49 4.12 -7.57
C ASP A 391 -27.17 4.11 -6.19
N LYS A 392 -26.72 3.20 -5.32
CA LYS A 392 -27.35 2.91 -4.03
C LYS A 392 -26.38 3.05 -2.88
N VAL A 393 -26.83 3.70 -1.81
CA VAL A 393 -26.17 3.70 -0.50
C VAL A 393 -26.85 2.68 0.39
N SER A 394 -26.12 1.65 0.81
CA SER A 394 -26.56 0.64 1.78
C SER A 394 -26.02 1.01 3.15
N VAL A 395 -26.91 1.19 4.13
CA VAL A 395 -26.55 1.51 5.52
C VAL A 395 -26.70 0.26 6.37
N PHE A 396 -25.64 -0.15 7.05
CA PHE A 396 -25.57 -1.36 7.86
C PHE A 396 -26.11 -1.11 9.27
N LYS A 397 -27.42 -0.85 9.35
CA LYS A 397 -28.16 -0.82 10.61
C LYS A 397 -28.62 -2.24 10.96
N PRO A 398 -28.17 -2.82 12.10
CA PRO A 398 -28.55 -4.16 12.52
C PRO A 398 -30.08 -4.31 12.66
N ASP A 399 -30.65 -5.35 12.04
CA ASP A 399 -32.06 -5.72 12.21
C ASP A 399 -32.17 -6.79 13.31
N MET A 400 -32.64 -6.37 14.48
CA MET A 400 -32.80 -7.27 15.63
C MET A 400 -34.04 -8.16 15.55
N VAL A 401 -34.96 -7.89 14.61
CA VAL A 401 -36.14 -8.73 14.37
C VAL A 401 -35.74 -9.91 13.48
N ARG A 402 -35.03 -9.62 12.39
CA ARG A 402 -34.54 -10.62 11.45
C ARG A 402 -33.15 -11.09 11.86
N ARG A 403 -33.11 -12.25 12.50
CA ARG A 403 -31.88 -12.86 13.00
C ARG A 403 -31.65 -14.22 12.39
N GLU A 404 -30.40 -14.56 12.15
CA GLU A 404 -30.00 -15.82 11.54
C GLU A 404 -28.84 -16.50 12.29
N ARG A 405 -28.61 -17.77 11.97
CA ARG A 405 -27.42 -18.50 12.40
C ARG A 405 -26.32 -18.27 11.38
N VAL A 406 -25.14 -17.89 11.85
CA VAL A 406 -23.94 -17.74 11.01
C VAL A 406 -22.94 -18.85 11.30
N ARG A 407 -22.21 -19.29 10.26
CA ARG A 407 -21.14 -20.29 10.33
C ARG A 407 -19.84 -19.65 9.86
N LEU A 408 -18.92 -19.39 10.78
CA LEU A 408 -17.72 -18.61 10.51
C LEU A 408 -16.50 -19.52 10.45
N PHE A 409 -15.69 -19.35 9.40
CA PHE A 409 -14.52 -20.18 9.12
C PHE A 409 -13.21 -19.43 9.32
N ARG A 410 -13.24 -18.10 9.26
CA ARG A 410 -12.05 -17.25 9.32
C ARG A 410 -12.33 -15.94 10.05
N LYS A 411 -11.27 -15.34 10.60
CA LYS A 411 -11.27 -13.99 11.18
C LYS A 411 -10.70 -12.92 10.24
N TYR A 412 -10.00 -13.33 9.17
CA TYR A 412 -9.37 -12.45 8.18
C TYR A 412 -9.54 -13.02 6.75
N PRO A 413 -9.65 -12.17 5.70
CA PRO A 413 -9.82 -12.64 4.33
C PRO A 413 -8.66 -13.53 3.86
N LEU A 414 -8.96 -14.44 2.93
CA LEU A 414 -7.93 -15.05 2.09
C LEU A 414 -7.37 -14.01 1.13
N THR A 415 -6.05 -13.82 1.15
CA THR A 415 -5.33 -12.94 0.21
C THR A 415 -4.90 -13.70 -1.04
N ASN A 416 -4.55 -13.00 -2.12
CA ASN A 416 -4.09 -13.64 -3.36
C ASN A 416 -2.84 -14.51 -3.18
N ASN A 417 -1.90 -14.01 -2.38
CA ASN A 417 -0.69 -14.75 -2.07
C ASN A 417 -1.04 -16.05 -1.35
N LEU A 418 -1.97 -15.99 -0.39
CA LEU A 418 -2.45 -17.16 0.33
C LEU A 418 -3.25 -18.12 -0.57
N LEU A 419 -4.12 -17.63 -1.45
CA LEU A 419 -4.79 -18.46 -2.46
C LEU A 419 -3.76 -19.18 -3.34
N GLY A 420 -2.67 -18.51 -3.71
CA GLY A 420 -1.54 -19.11 -4.41
C GLY A 420 -0.94 -20.31 -3.66
N HIS A 421 -0.73 -20.21 -2.35
CA HIS A 421 -0.27 -21.32 -1.51
C HIS A 421 -1.32 -22.45 -1.42
N LEU A 422 -2.59 -22.12 -1.20
CA LEU A 422 -3.67 -23.12 -1.11
C LEU A 422 -3.80 -23.95 -2.39
N TYR A 423 -3.73 -23.30 -3.56
CA TYR A 423 -3.89 -23.97 -4.85
C TYR A 423 -2.61 -24.58 -5.40
N ARG A 424 -1.43 -24.22 -4.90
CA ARG A 424 -0.14 -24.81 -5.33
C ARG A 424 -0.10 -26.32 -5.15
N MET A 425 -0.87 -26.85 -4.22
CA MET A 425 -0.96 -28.29 -3.93
C MET A 425 -1.84 -29.06 -4.94
N ASN A 426 -2.59 -28.37 -5.81
CA ASN A 426 -3.40 -29.04 -6.82
C ASN A 426 -2.53 -29.73 -7.87
N GLY A 427 -2.73 -31.03 -8.01
CA GLY A 427 -1.88 -31.89 -8.83
C GLY A 427 -0.78 -32.61 -8.04
N LEU A 428 -0.63 -32.36 -6.73
CA LEU A 428 0.26 -33.14 -5.86
C LEU A 428 -0.08 -34.62 -6.00
N ARG A 429 0.95 -35.44 -6.23
CA ARG A 429 0.80 -36.89 -6.36
C ARG A 429 1.41 -37.60 -5.16
N VAL A 430 0.72 -38.59 -4.65
CA VAL A 430 1.22 -39.48 -3.60
C VAL A 430 1.43 -40.86 -4.20
N GLU A 431 2.64 -41.38 -4.05
CA GLU A 431 3.02 -42.70 -4.56
C GLU A 431 3.58 -43.57 -3.42
N GLY A 432 3.21 -44.85 -3.41
CA GLY A 432 3.71 -45.86 -2.47
C GLY A 432 4.57 -46.89 -3.18
N SER A 433 5.61 -47.39 -2.52
CA SER A 433 6.56 -48.37 -3.07
C SER A 433 7.16 -49.25 -1.97
N ASP A 434 7.61 -50.46 -2.32
CA ASP A 434 8.42 -51.30 -1.43
C ASP A 434 9.93 -51.16 -1.70
N CYS A 435 10.31 -50.56 -2.84
CA CYS A 435 11.68 -50.31 -3.25
C CYS A 435 12.10 -48.86 -2.97
N SER A 436 13.30 -48.64 -2.44
CA SER A 436 13.79 -47.29 -2.13
C SER A 436 14.01 -46.39 -3.35
N ASP A 437 14.12 -46.98 -4.54
CA ASP A 437 14.26 -46.28 -5.83
C ASP A 437 12.90 -46.01 -6.52
N PHE A 438 11.79 -46.43 -5.90
CA PHE A 438 10.43 -46.30 -6.43
C PHE A 438 10.21 -47.00 -7.79
N ALA A 439 10.98 -48.05 -8.10
CA ALA A 439 10.81 -48.82 -9.34
C ALA A 439 9.44 -49.52 -9.44
N ASP A 440 8.81 -49.86 -8.31
CA ASP A 440 7.50 -50.50 -8.21
C ASP A 440 6.39 -49.53 -7.72
N ALA A 441 6.59 -48.23 -7.90
CA ALA A 441 5.69 -47.21 -7.37
C ALA A 441 4.25 -47.33 -7.90
N GLU A 442 3.29 -47.25 -6.98
CA GLU A 442 1.87 -47.16 -7.27
C GLU A 442 1.34 -45.78 -6.86
N THR A 443 0.56 -45.14 -7.73
CA THR A 443 -0.10 -43.86 -7.39
C THR A 443 -1.27 -44.12 -6.44
N LEU A 444 -1.12 -43.67 -5.19
CA LEU A 444 -2.13 -43.81 -4.14
C LEU A 444 -3.19 -42.71 -4.21
N ALA A 445 -2.78 -41.49 -4.56
CA ALA A 445 -3.67 -40.34 -4.68
C ALA A 445 -3.11 -39.26 -5.59
N VAL A 446 -4.02 -38.46 -6.16
CA VAL A 446 -3.71 -37.18 -6.81
C VAL A 446 -4.62 -36.13 -6.18
N MET A 447 -4.03 -35.08 -5.61
CA MET A 447 -4.78 -34.00 -5.00
C MET A 447 -5.48 -33.18 -6.08
N ARG A 448 -6.80 -33.07 -5.95
CA ARG A 448 -7.65 -32.23 -6.78
C ARG A 448 -8.65 -31.57 -5.86
N ASP A 449 -8.33 -30.37 -5.40
CA ASP A 449 -9.17 -29.66 -4.48
C ASP A 449 -9.38 -28.20 -4.83
N SER A 450 -10.64 -27.81 -4.87
CA SER A 450 -11.07 -26.42 -5.05
C SER A 450 -11.61 -25.82 -3.75
N SER A 451 -11.61 -26.59 -2.65
CA SER A 451 -12.08 -26.11 -1.36
C SER A 451 -11.13 -25.06 -0.77
N LEU A 452 -11.71 -24.13 -0.02
CA LEU A 452 -11.01 -23.10 0.75
C LEU A 452 -10.98 -23.44 2.24
N CYS A 453 -11.05 -24.73 2.61
CA CYS A 453 -10.95 -25.16 4.00
C CYS A 453 -9.51 -24.96 4.54
N LEU A 454 -9.26 -25.25 5.83
CA LEU A 454 -7.88 -25.40 6.33
C LEU A 454 -7.38 -26.83 6.10
N LYS A 455 -8.13 -27.83 6.58
CA LYS A 455 -7.74 -29.24 6.54
C LYS A 455 -8.20 -29.94 5.27
N ARG A 456 -7.33 -30.77 4.67
CA ARG A 456 -7.59 -31.56 3.46
C ARG A 456 -7.50 -33.05 3.72
N TYR A 457 -8.64 -33.72 3.72
CA TYR A 457 -8.70 -35.16 3.86
C TYR A 457 -8.72 -35.82 2.49
N VAL A 458 -7.63 -36.50 2.13
CA VAL A 458 -7.47 -37.15 0.83
C VAL A 458 -7.46 -38.66 1.02
N ARG A 459 -8.45 -39.34 0.44
CA ARG A 459 -8.52 -40.80 0.42
C ARG A 459 -7.48 -41.35 -0.54
N MET A 460 -6.81 -42.42 -0.12
CA MET A 460 -5.84 -43.14 -0.93
C MET A 460 -6.43 -44.45 -1.42
N ARG A 461 -6.03 -44.86 -2.63
CA ARG A 461 -6.32 -46.19 -3.17
C ARG A 461 -5.04 -46.99 -3.10
N SER A 462 -5.02 -47.95 -2.19
CA SER A 462 -3.86 -48.81 -1.94
C SER A 462 -4.16 -50.22 -2.42
N GLY A 463 -3.38 -50.73 -3.37
CA GLY A 463 -3.44 -52.13 -3.81
C GLY A 463 -2.68 -53.09 -2.87
N LYS A 464 -1.75 -52.58 -2.05
CA LYS A 464 -0.92 -53.37 -1.13
C LYS A 464 -0.45 -52.53 0.08
N ARG A 465 0.48 -53.09 0.85
CA ARG A 465 1.23 -52.37 1.90
C ARG A 465 2.50 -51.79 1.28
N TYR A 466 2.98 -50.66 1.80
CA TYR A 466 4.16 -49.96 1.27
C TYR A 466 5.13 -49.62 2.38
N ARG A 467 6.43 -49.79 2.13
CA ARG A 467 7.48 -49.32 3.05
C ARG A 467 7.87 -47.87 2.81
N TYR A 468 7.83 -47.40 1.57
CA TYR A 468 8.18 -46.06 1.15
C TYR A 468 6.98 -45.33 0.60
N VAL A 469 6.87 -44.03 0.91
CA VAL A 469 5.91 -43.13 0.28
C VAL A 469 6.64 -41.89 -0.19
N ARG A 470 6.28 -41.39 -1.37
CA ARG A 470 6.72 -40.06 -1.83
C ARG A 470 5.56 -39.15 -2.17
N LEU A 471 5.70 -37.88 -1.79
CA LEU A 471 4.84 -36.79 -2.23
C LEU A 471 5.58 -36.02 -3.31
N LEU A 472 5.01 -35.94 -4.50
CA LEU A 472 5.56 -35.25 -5.66
C LEU A 472 4.80 -33.94 -5.89
N PRO A 473 5.48 -32.78 -5.92
CA PRO A 473 4.83 -31.52 -6.27
C PRO A 473 4.34 -31.56 -7.73
N PRO A 474 3.37 -30.71 -8.09
CA PRO A 474 3.10 -30.42 -9.50
C PRO A 474 4.36 -29.92 -10.22
N ALA A 475 4.44 -30.15 -11.53
CA ALA A 475 5.61 -29.76 -12.32
C ALA A 475 5.92 -28.26 -12.18
N GLY A 476 7.19 -27.93 -11.95
CA GLY A 476 7.70 -26.58 -11.75
C GLY A 476 7.34 -25.94 -10.40
N CYS A 477 6.72 -26.69 -9.48
CA CYS A 477 6.33 -26.23 -8.15
C CYS A 477 7.27 -26.76 -7.06
N VAL A 478 7.22 -26.11 -5.90
CA VAL A 478 7.82 -26.56 -4.65
C VAL A 478 6.72 -27.13 -3.74
N LEU A 479 7.11 -27.92 -2.75
CA LEU A 479 6.24 -28.36 -1.66
C LEU A 479 6.23 -27.32 -0.54
N ASP A 480 5.03 -26.90 -0.09
CA ASP A 480 4.83 -25.96 1.02
C ASP A 480 3.58 -26.28 1.86
N PHE A 481 3.73 -27.06 2.93
CA PHE A 481 2.60 -27.44 3.79
C PHE A 481 2.94 -27.37 5.28
N ALA A 482 1.96 -26.90 6.05
CA ALA A 482 2.03 -26.72 7.51
C ALA A 482 1.75 -28.01 8.28
N GLY A 483 1.22 -29.05 7.63
CA GLY A 483 0.93 -30.30 8.33
C GLY A 483 0.66 -31.46 7.39
N LEU A 484 1.07 -32.64 7.81
CA LEU A 484 0.78 -33.90 7.14
C LEU A 484 0.48 -34.96 8.21
N ARG A 485 -0.60 -35.73 8.02
CA ARG A 485 -0.85 -36.96 8.78
C ARG A 485 -1.25 -38.06 7.83
N LEU A 486 -0.78 -39.27 8.09
CA LEU A 486 -1.10 -40.45 7.30
C LEU A 486 -1.96 -41.39 8.11
N TYR A 487 -2.89 -42.08 7.45
CA TYR A 487 -3.83 -42.98 8.10
C TYR A 487 -3.86 -44.32 7.39
N ALA A 488 -3.98 -45.40 8.16
CA ALA A 488 -4.08 -46.76 7.64
C ALA A 488 -5.47 -47.05 7.05
N ASP A 489 -6.48 -46.28 7.43
CA ASP A 489 -7.88 -46.44 7.03
C ASP A 489 -8.40 -45.20 6.27
N THR A 490 -9.57 -45.35 5.63
CA THR A 490 -10.23 -44.28 4.85
C THR A 490 -11.18 -43.40 5.69
N ALA A 491 -11.32 -43.72 6.98
CA ALA A 491 -12.10 -42.98 7.98
C ALA A 491 -11.24 -41.95 8.75
N PHE A 492 -9.92 -41.96 8.53
CA PHE A 492 -8.92 -41.10 9.16
C PHE A 492 -8.84 -41.28 10.69
N THR A 493 -8.91 -42.53 11.16
CA THR A 493 -8.90 -42.84 12.61
C THR A 493 -7.64 -43.53 13.11
N ALA A 494 -7.00 -44.36 12.30
CA ALA A 494 -5.77 -45.08 12.64
C ALA A 494 -4.56 -44.39 12.03
N GLU A 495 -3.97 -43.44 12.77
CA GLU A 495 -2.79 -42.67 12.33
C GLU A 495 -1.56 -43.57 12.19
N VAL A 496 -0.77 -43.33 11.14
CA VAL A 496 0.48 -44.03 10.82
C VAL A 496 1.65 -43.09 11.05
N ASP A 497 2.53 -43.48 11.96
CA ASP A 497 3.70 -42.69 12.33
C ASP A 497 4.81 -42.75 11.26
N TYR A 498 5.33 -41.59 10.86
CA TYR A 498 6.43 -41.46 9.90
C TYR A 498 7.60 -40.64 10.48
N ARG A 499 8.31 -41.17 11.48
CA ARG A 499 9.44 -40.43 12.10
C ARG A 499 10.73 -40.37 11.26
N ARG A 500 10.78 -41.03 10.11
CA ARG A 500 11.97 -41.10 9.25
C ARG A 500 11.63 -40.66 7.83
N ALA A 501 12.03 -39.44 7.48
CA ALA A 501 12.23 -39.09 6.08
C ALA A 501 13.66 -39.43 5.67
N ILE A 502 13.80 -40.08 4.53
CA ILE A 502 15.10 -40.60 4.07
C ILE A 502 15.70 -39.75 2.95
N ALA A 503 14.92 -38.90 2.28
CA ALA A 503 15.49 -37.88 1.41
C ALA A 503 14.46 -36.78 1.04
N SER A 504 14.87 -35.52 1.18
CA SER A 504 14.90 -34.61 0.02
C SER A 504 15.82 -33.39 0.26
N VAL A 505 16.37 -32.91 -0.86
CA VAL A 505 17.34 -31.82 -1.09
C VAL A 505 17.22 -30.68 -0.05
N PRO A 506 18.35 -30.14 0.49
CA PRO A 506 18.45 -29.44 1.77
C PRO A 506 17.22 -28.62 2.19
N VAL A 507 16.70 -29.08 3.33
CA VAL A 507 15.97 -28.33 4.34
C VAL A 507 16.73 -27.02 4.60
N SER A 508 16.04 -25.89 4.48
CA SER A 508 16.56 -24.61 4.98
C SER A 508 17.11 -24.80 6.40
N PRO A 509 18.24 -24.19 6.79
CA PRO A 509 18.79 -24.33 8.14
C PRO A 509 17.86 -23.83 9.26
N LYS A 510 16.71 -23.23 8.91
CA LYS A 510 15.66 -22.86 9.85
C LYS A 510 14.79 -24.07 10.20
N LYS A 511 14.77 -24.44 11.48
CA LYS A 511 13.93 -25.53 12.04
C LYS A 511 12.45 -25.39 11.67
N SER A 512 11.92 -24.17 11.64
CA SER A 512 10.53 -23.84 11.26
C SER A 512 10.18 -24.13 9.80
N LEU A 513 11.17 -24.56 8.99
CA LEU A 513 11.02 -24.94 7.59
C LEU A 513 11.34 -26.43 7.33
N GLY A 514 11.61 -27.18 8.40
CA GLY A 514 12.00 -28.58 8.36
C GLY A 514 10.81 -29.53 8.45
N ILE A 515 11.10 -30.82 8.31
CA ILE A 515 10.08 -31.88 8.35
C ILE A 515 9.35 -31.97 9.70
N GLU A 516 10.00 -31.54 10.78
CA GLU A 516 9.42 -31.49 12.12
C GLU A 516 8.16 -30.61 12.16
N SER A 517 8.12 -29.57 11.33
CA SER A 517 6.96 -28.68 11.16
C SER A 517 5.71 -29.40 10.64
N LEU A 518 5.84 -30.61 10.08
CA LEU A 518 4.68 -31.36 9.60
C LEU A 518 3.84 -31.99 10.71
N MET A 519 4.40 -32.07 11.92
CA MET A 519 3.84 -32.83 13.05
C MET A 519 3.81 -32.02 14.35
N ASP A 520 4.13 -30.72 14.33
CA ASP A 520 4.17 -29.88 15.54
C ASP A 520 2.81 -29.25 15.89
N ASP A 521 1.80 -29.42 15.03
CA ASP A 521 0.47 -28.83 15.13
C ASP A 521 0.48 -27.28 15.20
N ASP A 522 1.54 -26.64 14.69
CA ASP A 522 1.66 -25.19 14.55
C ASP A 522 1.33 -24.77 13.11
N ASN A 523 0.25 -24.01 12.92
CA ASN A 523 -0.19 -23.57 11.59
C ASN A 523 0.77 -22.55 10.92
N LEU A 524 1.72 -21.97 11.67
CA LEU A 524 2.66 -20.97 11.19
C LEU A 524 4.06 -21.53 10.89
N THR A 525 4.32 -22.79 11.23
CA THR A 525 5.50 -23.53 10.73
C THR A 525 5.07 -24.33 9.50
N PHE A 526 6.00 -24.57 8.58
CA PHE A 526 5.68 -25.33 7.37
C PHE A 526 6.92 -25.94 6.75
N TYR A 527 6.77 -27.15 6.21
CA TYR A 527 7.80 -27.77 5.40
C TYR A 527 7.91 -27.06 4.05
N TYR A 528 9.15 -26.76 3.61
CA TYR A 528 9.41 -26.09 2.33
C TYR A 528 10.56 -26.75 1.57
N THR A 529 10.36 -27.07 0.28
CA THR A 529 11.46 -27.53 -0.60
C THR A 529 12.14 -26.36 -1.30
N SER A 530 13.47 -26.25 -1.14
CA SER A 530 14.28 -25.20 -1.78
C SER A 530 14.42 -25.34 -3.30
N VAL A 531 14.11 -26.52 -3.84
CA VAL A 531 14.22 -26.85 -5.27
C VAL A 531 12.85 -27.27 -5.80
N LYS A 532 12.53 -26.80 -7.01
CA LYS A 532 11.32 -27.20 -7.74
C LYS A 532 11.38 -28.69 -8.07
N ASP A 533 10.21 -29.33 -8.17
CA ASP A 533 10.06 -30.75 -8.53
C ASP A 533 10.64 -31.75 -7.51
N ALA A 534 11.18 -31.28 -6.39
CA ALA A 534 11.75 -32.13 -5.35
C ALA A 534 10.64 -32.86 -4.57
N PRO A 535 10.67 -34.21 -4.48
CA PRO A 535 9.69 -34.95 -3.70
C PRO A 535 9.97 -34.84 -2.20
N LEU A 536 9.00 -35.23 -1.36
CA LEU A 536 9.22 -35.62 0.04
C LEU A 536 9.15 -37.14 0.13
N VAL A 537 10.21 -37.81 0.59
CA VAL A 537 10.26 -39.29 0.73
C VAL A 537 10.23 -39.73 2.19
N LEU A 538 9.25 -40.55 2.54
CA LEU A 538 9.02 -41.14 3.85
C LEU A 538 9.37 -42.63 3.84
N ASP A 539 10.14 -43.12 4.81
CA ASP A 539 10.38 -44.55 5.05
C ASP A 539 9.81 -44.95 6.41
N PHE A 540 8.83 -45.84 6.39
CA PHE A 540 8.21 -46.35 7.62
C PHE A 540 9.08 -47.39 8.34
N GLY A 541 10.19 -47.82 7.73
CA GLY A 541 11.06 -48.92 8.18
C GLY A 541 10.45 -50.31 7.99
N ARG A 542 9.14 -50.38 7.72
CA ARG A 542 8.35 -51.59 7.51
C ARG A 542 7.18 -51.30 6.56
N PRO A 543 6.65 -52.29 5.83
CA PRO A 543 5.44 -52.11 5.04
C PRO A 543 4.24 -51.73 5.93
N VAL A 544 3.50 -50.68 5.58
CA VAL A 544 2.30 -50.22 6.27
C VAL A 544 1.12 -50.16 5.31
N SER A 545 -0.10 -50.30 5.84
CA SER A 545 -1.32 -50.02 5.09
C SER A 545 -1.60 -48.52 5.08
N LEU A 546 -2.13 -48.00 3.98
CA LEU A 546 -2.47 -46.59 3.83
C LEU A 546 -3.89 -46.47 3.24
N GLY A 547 -4.77 -45.73 3.92
CA GLY A 547 -6.13 -45.46 3.48
C GLY A 547 -6.39 -43.97 3.22
N GLY A 548 -5.56 -43.07 3.75
CA GLY A 548 -5.69 -41.64 3.48
C GLY A 548 -4.60 -40.79 4.11
N MET A 549 -4.65 -39.49 3.79
CA MET A 549 -3.86 -38.45 4.44
C MET A 549 -4.72 -37.25 4.82
N LEU A 550 -4.28 -36.54 5.86
CA LEU A 550 -4.66 -35.17 6.16
C LEU A 550 -3.50 -34.25 5.77
N LEU A 551 -3.78 -33.25 4.95
CA LEU A 551 -2.85 -32.16 4.62
C LEU A 551 -3.37 -30.84 5.18
N VAL A 552 -2.45 -30.04 5.73
CA VAL A 552 -2.67 -28.64 6.09
C VAL A 552 -1.74 -27.80 5.20
N PRO A 553 -2.28 -27.00 4.26
CA PRO A 553 -1.46 -26.16 3.39
C PRO A 553 -0.78 -25.05 4.21
N HIS A 554 0.31 -24.49 3.67
CA HIS A 554 0.87 -23.25 4.21
C HIS A 554 -0.24 -22.17 4.29
N ASN A 555 -0.42 -21.61 5.48
CA ASN A 555 -1.52 -20.71 5.79
C ASN A 555 -1.11 -19.61 6.77
N ASP A 556 -2.06 -18.74 7.10
CA ASP A 556 -1.89 -17.53 7.92
C ASP A 556 -2.48 -17.64 9.33
N ASP A 557 -2.92 -18.85 9.73
CA ASP A 557 -3.53 -19.14 11.03
C ASP A 557 -4.75 -18.24 11.36
N ASN A 558 -5.40 -17.71 10.32
CA ASN A 558 -6.61 -16.90 10.41
C ASN A 558 -7.91 -17.71 10.23
N TYR A 559 -7.80 -19.04 10.06
CA TYR A 559 -8.94 -19.95 10.15
C TYR A 559 -9.41 -20.09 11.61
N VAL A 560 -10.64 -20.56 11.78
CA VAL A 560 -11.13 -21.01 13.08
C VAL A 560 -10.43 -22.33 13.44
N VAL A 561 -9.88 -22.38 14.64
CA VAL A 561 -9.10 -23.51 15.17
C VAL A 561 -9.83 -24.08 16.38
N LYS A 562 -10.01 -25.40 16.36
CA LYS A 562 -10.63 -26.15 17.47
C LYS A 562 -9.91 -25.87 18.79
N GLY A 563 -10.69 -25.63 19.85
CA GLY A 563 -10.20 -25.36 21.20
C GLY A 563 -9.91 -23.89 21.49
N GLU A 564 -9.90 -23.03 20.48
CA GLU A 564 -9.71 -21.59 20.65
C GLU A 564 -11.04 -20.87 20.93
N CYS A 565 -10.96 -19.76 21.65
CA CYS A 565 -12.09 -18.95 22.07
C CYS A 565 -12.31 -17.81 21.08
N TYR A 566 -13.55 -17.64 20.62
CA TYR A 566 -13.94 -16.59 19.70
C TYR A 566 -15.10 -15.76 20.25
N GLU A 567 -15.08 -14.46 20.01
CA GLU A 567 -16.15 -13.52 20.33
C GLU A 567 -16.66 -12.85 19.05
N LEU A 568 -17.96 -12.94 18.78
CA LEU A 568 -18.57 -12.28 17.63
C LEU A 568 -19.15 -10.94 18.04
N PHE A 569 -18.87 -9.90 17.26
CA PHE A 569 -19.43 -8.56 17.46
C PHE A 569 -20.23 -8.13 16.25
N TYR A 570 -21.25 -7.30 16.48
CA TYR A 570 -21.86 -6.47 15.44
C TYR A 570 -21.67 -4.98 15.75
N GLN A 571 -21.61 -4.15 14.72
CA GLN A 571 -21.50 -2.70 14.84
C GLN A 571 -22.90 -2.09 14.97
N ASN A 572 -23.19 -1.37 16.07
CA ASN A 572 -24.48 -0.76 16.37
C ASN A 572 -24.48 0.78 16.29
N GLY A 573 -23.96 1.31 15.20
CA GLY A 573 -23.86 2.73 14.96
C GLY A 573 -23.10 3.45 16.06
N THR A 574 -23.72 4.44 16.71
CA THR A 574 -23.06 5.22 17.77
C THR A 574 -22.94 4.50 19.12
N GLU A 575 -23.56 3.33 19.27
CA GLU A 575 -23.34 2.48 20.46
C GLU A 575 -22.07 1.63 20.32
N GLY A 576 -21.42 1.66 19.15
CA GLY A 576 -20.16 0.97 18.91
C GLY A 576 -20.34 -0.54 18.70
N TRP A 577 -19.33 -1.31 19.09
CA TRP A 577 -19.32 -2.77 18.95
C TRP A 577 -20.08 -3.45 20.08
N VAL A 578 -21.06 -4.26 19.74
CA VAL A 578 -21.87 -5.03 20.69
C VAL A 578 -21.55 -6.52 20.54
N SER A 579 -21.23 -7.19 21.65
CA SER A 579 -20.92 -8.62 21.67
C SER A 579 -22.17 -9.47 21.50
N LEU A 580 -22.06 -10.53 20.71
CA LEU A 580 -23.03 -11.62 20.55
C LEU A 580 -22.63 -12.85 21.37
N GLY A 581 -21.61 -12.72 22.22
CA GLY A 581 -21.13 -13.75 23.13
C GLY A 581 -19.83 -14.41 22.66
N ARG A 582 -19.28 -15.24 23.57
CA ARG A 582 -18.04 -16.00 23.40
C ARG A 582 -18.33 -17.49 23.23
N LYS A 583 -17.57 -18.16 22.38
CA LYS A 583 -17.64 -19.62 22.18
C LYS A 583 -16.25 -20.20 22.00
N ILE A 584 -16.02 -21.39 22.56
CA ILE A 584 -14.87 -22.22 22.21
C ILE A 584 -15.24 -23.01 20.95
N ALA A 585 -14.40 -22.95 19.91
CA ALA A 585 -14.66 -23.70 18.69
C ALA A 585 -14.49 -25.22 18.92
N GLU A 586 -15.50 -26.01 18.54
CA GLU A 586 -15.46 -27.47 18.67
C GLU A 586 -14.81 -28.16 17.46
N GLY A 587 -14.58 -27.41 16.38
CA GLY A 587 -13.96 -27.84 15.13
C GLY A 587 -13.35 -26.66 14.36
N ASP A 588 -13.25 -26.78 13.04
CA ASP A 588 -12.67 -25.75 12.16
C ASP A 588 -13.71 -24.67 11.73
N VAL A 589 -14.79 -24.55 12.51
CA VAL A 589 -15.91 -23.61 12.32
C VAL A 589 -16.46 -23.23 13.68
N VAL A 590 -16.92 -21.98 13.81
CA VAL A 590 -17.66 -21.50 14.98
C VAL A 590 -19.02 -20.96 14.53
N GLU A 591 -20.08 -21.37 15.23
CA GLU A 591 -21.45 -20.99 14.89
C GLU A 591 -22.03 -20.04 15.94
N PHE A 592 -22.70 -18.98 15.52
CA PHE A 592 -23.44 -18.07 16.40
C PHE A 592 -24.90 -18.02 15.96
N ASP A 593 -25.81 -18.16 16.93
CA ASP A 593 -27.25 -18.02 16.72
C ASP A 593 -27.69 -16.58 16.97
N PHE A 594 -28.87 -16.22 16.48
CA PHE A 594 -29.52 -14.93 16.74
C PHE A 594 -28.70 -13.71 16.30
N VAL A 595 -27.87 -13.84 15.25
CA VAL A 595 -27.09 -12.73 14.70
C VAL A 595 -28.01 -11.82 13.89
N PRO A 596 -28.02 -10.50 14.14
CA PRO A 596 -28.87 -9.57 13.40
C PRO A 596 -28.46 -9.50 11.92
N SER A 597 -29.45 -9.52 11.03
CA SER A 597 -29.22 -9.29 9.61
C SER A 597 -28.90 -7.81 9.34
N ASN A 598 -28.36 -7.50 8.15
CA ASN A 598 -27.91 -6.16 7.75
C ASN A 598 -26.88 -5.53 8.73
N ALA A 599 -26.08 -6.37 9.38
CA ALA A 599 -25.07 -5.95 10.35
C ALA A 599 -23.66 -6.06 9.78
N LEU A 600 -22.80 -5.10 10.12
CA LEU A 600 -21.36 -5.23 9.95
C LEU A 600 -20.81 -6.03 11.13
N LEU A 601 -20.14 -7.14 10.84
CA LEU A 601 -19.68 -8.11 11.83
C LEU A 601 -18.17 -8.13 11.96
N LYS A 602 -17.67 -8.54 13.14
CA LYS A 602 -16.25 -8.80 13.41
C LYS A 602 -16.11 -10.02 14.30
N LEU A 603 -15.25 -10.98 13.91
CA LEU A 603 -14.93 -12.16 14.70
C LEU A 603 -13.58 -11.94 15.38
N HIS A 604 -13.59 -11.85 16.70
CA HIS A 604 -12.38 -11.70 17.51
C HIS A 604 -11.90 -13.06 18.01
N ASN A 605 -10.61 -13.37 17.83
CA ASN A 605 -9.99 -14.54 18.47
C ASN A 605 -9.44 -14.11 19.84
N CYS A 606 -10.08 -14.59 20.91
CA CYS A 606 -9.71 -14.29 22.29
C CYS A 606 -8.49 -15.09 22.78
N THR A 607 -8.03 -16.08 22.01
CA THR A 607 -6.90 -16.94 22.37
C THR A 607 -5.59 -16.41 21.80
N LYS A 608 -5.54 -16.08 20.51
CA LYS A 608 -4.29 -15.69 19.82
C LYS A 608 -4.52 -14.84 18.57
N GLY A 609 -3.42 -14.28 18.08
CA GLY A 609 -3.39 -13.49 16.85
C GLY A 609 -4.07 -12.12 17.02
N ARG A 610 -3.90 -11.27 16.02
CA ARG A 610 -4.49 -9.91 16.01
C ARG A 610 -5.15 -9.53 14.70
N GLU A 611 -4.91 -10.28 13.62
CA GLU A 611 -5.43 -9.97 12.29
C GLU A 611 -6.92 -10.30 12.22
N GLU A 612 -7.76 -9.27 12.08
CA GLU A 612 -9.22 -9.40 12.09
C GLU A 612 -9.84 -8.35 11.15
N GLN A 613 -10.67 -8.77 10.20
CA GLN A 613 -11.33 -7.83 9.29
C GLN A 613 -12.84 -7.89 9.47
N VAL A 614 -13.48 -6.72 9.35
CA VAL A 614 -14.93 -6.64 9.34
C VAL A 614 -15.50 -7.33 8.09
N PHE A 615 -16.66 -7.93 8.23
CA PHE A 615 -17.32 -8.66 7.15
C PHE A 615 -18.84 -8.50 7.20
N LEU A 616 -19.47 -8.80 6.09
CA LEU A 616 -20.90 -8.98 5.97
C LEU A 616 -21.22 -10.47 5.91
N TRP A 617 -22.40 -10.84 6.39
CA TRP A 617 -22.94 -12.18 6.21
C TRP A 617 -24.10 -12.10 5.22
N GLU A 618 -23.91 -12.66 4.03
CA GLU A 618 -24.90 -12.59 2.95
C GLU A 618 -24.98 -13.96 2.25
N ASN A 619 -26.21 -14.46 2.04
CA ASN A 619 -26.48 -15.73 1.36
C ASN A 619 -25.73 -16.95 1.95
N GLY A 620 -25.56 -16.97 3.27
CA GLY A 620 -24.86 -18.05 3.98
C GLY A 620 -23.33 -18.01 3.84
N MET A 621 -22.77 -16.90 3.35
CA MET A 621 -21.34 -16.72 3.15
C MET A 621 -20.80 -15.51 3.90
N GLN A 622 -19.54 -15.61 4.33
CA GLN A 622 -18.77 -14.54 4.96
C GLN A 622 -18.07 -13.70 3.88
N TRP A 623 -18.47 -12.43 3.75
CA TRP A 623 -17.91 -11.49 2.78
C TRP A 623 -17.07 -10.43 3.48
N PHE A 624 -15.75 -10.61 3.45
CA PHE A 624 -14.82 -9.61 3.95
C PHE A 624 -14.73 -8.41 3.00
N VAL A 625 -14.30 -7.24 3.50
CA VAL A 625 -14.09 -6.04 2.66
C VAL A 625 -13.15 -6.32 1.49
N ALA A 626 -12.13 -7.15 1.69
CA ALA A 626 -11.20 -7.55 0.62
C ALA A 626 -11.82 -8.49 -0.43
N HIS A 627 -12.97 -9.13 -0.15
CA HIS A 627 -13.65 -10.07 -1.06
C HIS A 627 -14.66 -9.39 -1.98
N LEU A 628 -15.09 -8.17 -1.68
CA LEU A 628 -16.13 -7.44 -2.43
C LEU A 628 -15.69 -6.95 -3.83
N ARG A 629 -14.59 -7.48 -4.37
CA ARG A 629 -13.99 -7.08 -5.66
C ARG A 629 -13.51 -8.23 -6.53
N TRP A 630 -13.95 -9.44 -6.22
CA TRP A 630 -13.64 -10.65 -6.97
C TRP A 630 -14.79 -11.03 -7.89
#